data_AF-A0A2S4YUG8-F1
#
_entry.id   AF-A0A2S4YUG8-F1
#
_cell.length_a   1.000
_cell.length_b   1.000
_cell.length_c   1.000
_cell.angle_alpha   90.00
_cell.angle_beta   90.00
_cell.angle_gamma   90.00
#
_symmetry.space_group_name_H-M   'P 1'
#
loop_
_entity.id
_entity.type
_entity.pdbx_description
1 polymer ?
#
loop_
_entity_poly.entity_id
_entity_poly.type
_entity_poly.pdbx_seq_one_letter_code
_entity_poly.pdbx_strand_id
1 'polypeptide(L)'
;MADDLVEDYVEHCRMHGSSWTDIGAALGVTRQAVQQRFHAPHKRYGPETMTEDLREAMVHVKQAAVAHRNNYIGTEHLLWGLTARTNSATRLLESAGVSPQAVHDAVGARLRQGASQAAERIAWTPYSRRAMATAEARAEQRGSQHIDCADLLVGLARLARGTAAAVLAEAGTDLAMLGDEPAKEPR
;
A
#
# COMPACT_ATOMS: atom_id res chain seq x y z
N MET A 1 -8.98 10.40 -17.25
CA MET A 1 -8.82 11.84 -17.00
C MET A 1 -9.82 12.37 -15.97
N ALA A 2 -11.14 12.21 -16.13
CA ALA A 2 -12.11 12.62 -15.09
C ALA A 2 -12.22 11.61 -13.93
N ASP A 3 -12.15 10.31 -14.22
CA ASP A 3 -12.20 9.26 -13.18
C ASP A 3 -10.96 9.29 -12.27
N ASP A 4 -9.78 9.56 -12.84
CA ASP A 4 -8.51 9.65 -12.09
C ASP A 4 -8.45 10.85 -11.13
N LEU A 5 -9.11 11.97 -11.49
CA LEU A 5 -9.23 13.14 -10.62
C LEU A 5 -10.18 12.88 -9.44
N VAL A 6 -11.25 12.14 -9.69
CA VAL A 6 -12.14 11.68 -8.63
C VAL A 6 -11.40 10.70 -7.72
N GLU A 7 -10.59 9.79 -8.27
CA GLU A 7 -9.77 8.87 -7.47
C GLU A 7 -8.82 9.60 -6.51
N ASP A 8 -8.05 10.56 -7.02
CA ASP A 8 -7.16 11.39 -6.21
C ASP A 8 -7.92 12.18 -5.15
N TYR A 9 -9.06 12.77 -5.50
CA TYR A 9 -9.86 13.55 -4.58
C TYR A 9 -10.33 12.70 -3.41
N VAL A 10 -10.84 11.50 -3.69
CA VAL A 10 -11.29 10.58 -2.64
C VAL A 10 -10.13 10.07 -1.81
N GLU A 11 -9.00 9.71 -2.42
CA GLU A 11 -7.80 9.31 -1.66
C GLU A 11 -7.38 10.45 -0.71
N HIS A 12 -7.29 11.68 -1.23
CA HIS A 12 -6.97 12.88 -0.45
C HIS A 12 -7.95 13.10 0.71
N CYS A 13 -9.26 13.10 0.44
CA CYS A 13 -10.28 13.24 1.48
C CYS A 13 -10.17 12.13 2.54
N ARG A 14 -9.93 10.89 2.13
CA ARG A 14 -9.75 9.77 3.06
C ARG A 14 -8.49 9.94 3.93
N MET A 15 -7.39 10.44 3.36
CA MET A 15 -6.16 10.78 4.11
C MET A 15 -6.38 11.90 5.11
N HIS A 16 -7.23 12.88 4.78
CA HIS A 16 -7.61 13.99 5.67
C HIS A 16 -8.78 13.64 6.61
N GLY A 17 -9.14 12.36 6.72
CA GLY A 17 -10.12 11.86 7.69
C GLY A 17 -11.58 12.08 7.32
N SER A 18 -11.89 12.56 6.10
CA SER A 18 -13.27 12.70 5.62
C SER A 18 -13.98 11.34 5.57
N SER A 19 -15.25 11.31 5.98
CA SER A 19 -16.07 10.12 5.87
C SER A 19 -16.54 9.90 4.42
N TRP A 20 -16.94 8.68 4.07
CA TRP A 20 -17.55 8.40 2.76
C TRP A 20 -18.81 9.23 2.50
N THR A 21 -19.52 9.64 3.56
CA THR A 21 -20.69 10.50 3.46
C THR A 21 -20.27 11.91 3.03
N ASP A 22 -19.24 12.48 3.67
CA ASP A 22 -18.73 13.82 3.34
C ASP A 22 -18.19 13.88 1.91
N ILE A 23 -17.49 12.82 1.50
CA ILE A 23 -16.94 12.69 0.14
C ILE A 23 -18.06 12.62 -0.90
N GLY A 24 -19.12 11.83 -0.63
CA GLY A 24 -20.29 11.79 -1.52
C GLY A 24 -20.95 13.15 -1.66
N ALA A 25 -21.19 13.83 -0.54
CA ALA A 25 -21.76 15.17 -0.55
C ALA A 25 -20.92 16.16 -1.37
N ALA A 26 -19.59 16.15 -1.21
CA ALA A 26 -18.69 17.04 -1.93
C ALA A 26 -18.60 16.74 -3.44
N LEU A 27 -18.78 15.47 -3.84
CA LEU A 27 -18.82 15.05 -5.24
C LEU A 27 -20.22 15.16 -5.86
N GLY A 28 -21.24 15.60 -5.12
CA GLY A 28 -22.62 15.68 -5.60
C GLY A 28 -23.26 14.31 -5.88
N VAL A 29 -22.76 13.24 -5.24
CA VAL A 29 -23.23 11.86 -5.44
C VAL A 29 -23.51 11.17 -4.10
N THR A 30 -24.21 10.04 -4.12
CA THR A 30 -24.49 9.31 -2.87
C THR A 30 -23.24 8.64 -2.31
N ARG A 31 -23.21 8.41 -0.99
CA ARG A 31 -22.18 7.58 -0.34
C ARG A 31 -21.96 6.25 -1.07
N GLN A 32 -23.05 5.61 -1.46
CA GLN A 32 -23.03 4.33 -2.16
C GLN A 32 -22.49 4.46 -3.58
N ALA A 33 -22.80 5.54 -4.30
CA ALA A 33 -22.27 5.81 -5.63
C ALA A 33 -20.75 6.04 -5.60
N VAL A 34 -20.24 6.79 -4.61
CA VAL A 34 -18.79 6.88 -4.40
C VAL A 34 -18.23 5.49 -4.10
N GLN A 35 -18.73 4.78 -3.09
CA GLN A 35 -18.20 3.47 -2.73
C GLN A 35 -18.22 2.44 -3.88
N GLN A 36 -19.28 2.42 -4.70
CA GLN A 36 -19.35 1.55 -5.87
C GLN A 36 -18.33 1.94 -6.92
N ARG A 37 -18.18 3.24 -7.21
CA ARG A 37 -17.21 3.74 -8.19
C ARG A 37 -15.76 3.43 -7.77
N PHE A 38 -15.51 3.38 -6.46
CA PHE A 38 -14.26 2.93 -5.87
C PHE A 38 -14.28 1.41 -5.61
N HIS A 39 -14.14 0.61 -6.68
CA HIS A 39 -14.04 -0.85 -6.66
C HIS A 39 -12.73 -1.39 -6.04
N ALA A 40 -12.22 -0.81 -4.96
CA ALA A 40 -11.19 -1.46 -4.17
C ALA A 40 -11.85 -2.59 -3.35
N PRO A 41 -11.39 -3.85 -3.46
CA PRO A 41 -12.00 -4.95 -2.74
C PRO A 41 -11.92 -4.68 -1.23
N HIS A 42 -13.07 -4.81 -0.55
CA HIS A 42 -13.17 -4.65 0.90
C HIS A 42 -12.81 -5.94 1.65
N LYS A 43 -12.03 -6.81 1.01
CA LYS A 43 -11.56 -8.06 1.59
C LYS A 43 -10.75 -7.75 2.83
N ARG A 44 -11.02 -8.50 3.90
CA ARG A 44 -10.23 -8.44 5.13
C ARG A 44 -9.11 -9.46 5.00
N TYR A 45 -7.87 -8.98 5.12
CA TYR A 45 -6.68 -9.81 5.18
C TYR A 45 -6.37 -10.07 6.64
N GLY A 46 -6.57 -11.30 7.10
CA GLY A 46 -6.14 -11.74 8.42
C GLY A 46 -4.69 -12.22 8.41
N PRO A 47 -4.03 -12.33 9.57
CA PRO A 47 -2.65 -12.81 9.68
C PRO A 47 -2.40 -14.15 8.98
N GLU A 48 -3.41 -15.04 8.96
CA GLU A 48 -3.37 -16.33 8.28
C GLU A 48 -3.14 -16.25 6.76
N THR A 49 -3.42 -15.10 6.14
CA THR A 49 -3.19 -14.87 4.70
C THR A 49 -1.78 -14.38 4.37
N MET A 50 -0.95 -14.16 5.39
CA MET A 50 0.36 -13.51 5.28
C MET A 50 1.48 -14.44 5.75
N THR A 51 2.65 -14.33 5.13
CA THR A 51 3.89 -14.90 5.69
C THR A 51 4.29 -14.21 7.00
N GLU A 52 5.16 -14.85 7.78
CA GLU A 52 5.62 -14.26 9.05
C GLU A 52 6.34 -12.93 8.85
N ASP A 53 7.23 -12.83 7.87
CA ASP A 53 7.91 -11.58 7.50
C ASP A 53 6.90 -10.47 7.16
N LEU A 54 5.81 -10.80 6.45
CA LEU A 54 4.79 -9.80 6.12
C LEU A 54 3.97 -9.40 7.35
N ARG A 55 3.66 -10.32 8.27
CA ARG A 55 3.02 -9.97 9.55
C ARG A 55 3.89 -9.01 10.35
N GLU A 56 5.20 -9.25 10.40
CA GLU A 56 6.15 -8.36 11.05
C GLU A 56 6.19 -6.98 10.38
N ALA A 57 6.26 -6.93 9.04
CA ALA A 57 6.17 -5.68 8.29
C ALA A 57 4.87 -4.92 8.61
N MET A 58 3.73 -5.62 8.70
CA MET A 58 2.44 -5.03 9.06
C MET A 58 2.39 -4.44 10.47
N VAL A 59 3.20 -4.93 11.41
CA VAL A 59 3.39 -4.27 12.72
C VAL A 59 4.04 -2.90 12.52
N HIS A 60 5.09 -2.80 11.70
CA HIS A 60 5.75 -1.52 11.39
C HIS A 60 4.82 -0.57 10.64
N VAL A 61 3.98 -1.06 9.72
CA VAL A 61 2.93 -0.27 9.04
C VAL A 61 2.01 0.38 10.07
N LYS A 62 1.49 -0.40 11.03
CA LYS A 62 0.56 0.08 12.05
C LYS A 62 1.25 1.06 13.00
N GLN A 63 2.49 0.77 13.41
CA GLN A 63 3.27 1.65 14.27
C GLN A 63 3.52 3.00 13.59
N ALA A 64 3.86 3.02 12.30
CA ALA A 64 4.07 4.23 11.54
C ALA A 64 2.80 5.10 11.49
N ALA A 65 1.65 4.50 11.15
CA ALA A 65 0.37 5.21 11.11
C ALA A 65 0.02 5.83 12.48
N VAL A 66 0.20 5.08 13.57
CA VAL A 66 -0.06 5.58 14.93
C VAL A 66 0.92 6.69 15.33
N ALA A 67 2.22 6.48 15.11
CA ALA A 67 3.27 7.46 15.44
C ALA A 67 3.05 8.79 14.70
N HIS A 68 2.54 8.72 13.47
CA HIS A 68 2.24 9.89 12.65
C HIS A 68 0.82 10.42 12.84
N ARG A 69 0.05 9.91 13.82
CA ARG A 69 -1.32 10.36 14.11
C ARG A 69 -2.27 10.27 12.91
N ASN A 70 -2.05 9.26 12.07
CA ASN A 70 -2.87 8.96 10.91
C ASN A 70 -3.95 7.94 11.31
N ASN A 71 -5.22 8.27 11.06
CA ASN A 71 -6.35 7.36 11.22
C ASN A 71 -6.56 6.46 9.98
N TYR A 72 -5.53 6.35 9.14
CA TYR A 72 -5.57 5.57 7.91
C TYR A 72 -4.24 4.84 7.63
N ILE A 73 -4.29 3.77 6.84
CA ILE A 73 -3.14 3.09 6.22
C ILE A 73 -3.15 3.42 4.74
N GLY A 74 -2.27 4.34 4.34
CA GLY A 74 -1.98 4.68 2.95
C GLY A 74 -0.84 3.83 2.39
N THR A 75 -0.52 4.07 1.13
CA THR A 75 0.57 3.35 0.43
C THR A 75 1.94 3.66 1.05
N GLU A 76 2.14 4.87 1.57
CA GLU A 76 3.35 5.30 2.28
C GLU A 76 3.63 4.47 3.53
N HIS A 77 2.59 4.13 4.31
CA HIS A 77 2.75 3.31 5.51
C HIS A 77 3.13 1.88 5.13
N LEU A 78 2.54 1.33 4.06
CA LEU A 78 2.88 0.00 3.55
C LEU A 78 4.34 -0.07 3.11
N LEU A 79 4.79 0.86 2.26
CA LEU A 79 6.16 0.89 1.79
C LEU A 79 7.16 1.13 2.94
N TRP A 80 6.83 1.98 3.90
CA TRP A 80 7.61 2.16 5.13
C TRP A 80 7.79 0.84 5.89
N GLY A 81 6.69 0.11 6.14
CA GLY A 81 6.75 -1.15 6.87
C GLY A 81 7.53 -2.24 6.13
N LEU A 82 7.39 -2.33 4.80
CA LEU A 82 8.13 -3.29 3.97
C LEU A 82 9.64 -3.04 3.95
N THR A 83 10.07 -1.80 4.15
CA THR A 83 11.49 -1.40 4.09
C THR A 83 12.13 -1.26 5.46
N ALA A 84 11.38 -1.50 6.55
CA ALA A 84 11.87 -1.32 7.92
C ALA A 84 12.91 -2.37 8.35
N ARG A 85 12.92 -3.56 7.72
CA ARG A 85 13.83 -4.68 8.02
C ARG A 85 14.11 -5.48 6.75
N THR A 86 15.16 -6.30 6.78
CA THR A 86 15.47 -7.24 5.71
C THR A 86 14.37 -8.30 5.55
N ASN A 87 13.77 -8.40 4.37
CA ASN A 87 12.74 -9.40 4.02
C ASN A 87 12.72 -9.62 2.49
N SER A 88 11.71 -10.30 1.95
CA SER A 88 11.64 -10.55 0.50
C SER A 88 11.47 -9.28 -0.34
N ALA A 89 10.81 -8.22 0.16
CA ALA A 89 10.70 -6.93 -0.54
C ALA A 89 12.05 -6.22 -0.65
N THR A 90 12.81 -6.14 0.45
CA THR A 90 14.13 -5.48 0.41
C THR A 90 15.11 -6.24 -0.48
N ARG A 91 15.07 -7.58 -0.46
CA ARG A 91 15.88 -8.40 -1.39
C ARG A 91 15.47 -8.19 -2.84
N LEU A 92 14.18 -8.02 -3.11
CA LEU A 92 13.69 -7.70 -4.46
C LEU A 92 14.21 -6.33 -4.93
N LEU A 93 14.17 -5.30 -4.07
CA LEU A 93 14.77 -3.99 -4.35
C LEU A 93 16.27 -4.12 -4.66
N GLU A 94 17.02 -4.86 -3.84
CA GLU A 94 18.46 -5.06 -4.04
C GLU A 94 18.76 -5.76 -5.38
N SER A 95 18.01 -6.81 -5.71
CA SER A 95 18.15 -7.51 -7.01
C SER A 95 17.84 -6.60 -8.20
N ALA A 96 17.05 -5.56 -7.99
CA ALA A 96 16.73 -4.54 -8.97
C ALA A 96 17.78 -3.42 -9.07
N GLY A 97 18.86 -3.49 -8.29
CA GLY A 97 19.86 -2.42 -8.20
C GLY A 97 19.41 -1.22 -7.37
N VAL A 98 18.35 -1.37 -6.56
CA VAL A 98 17.80 -0.29 -5.73
C VAL A 98 18.14 -0.53 -4.27
N SER A 99 18.66 0.52 -3.60
CA SER A 99 18.95 0.46 -2.17
C SER A 99 17.65 0.47 -1.35
N PRO A 100 17.37 -0.57 -0.54
CA PRO A 100 16.21 -0.57 0.34
C PRO A 100 16.23 0.57 1.35
N GLN A 101 17.44 0.94 1.83
CA GLN A 101 17.62 2.05 2.75
C GLN A 101 17.24 3.38 2.09
N ALA A 102 17.66 3.62 0.85
CA ALA A 102 17.29 4.85 0.14
C ALA A 102 15.78 4.96 -0.05
N VAL A 103 15.09 3.84 -0.36
CA VAL A 103 13.62 3.80 -0.45
C VAL A 103 12.98 4.06 0.91
N HIS A 104 13.51 3.48 1.98
CA HIS A 104 13.04 3.69 3.36
C HIS A 104 13.11 5.16 3.77
N ASP A 105 14.26 5.79 3.52
CA ASP A 105 14.49 7.21 3.83
C ASP A 105 13.58 8.12 2.99
N ALA A 106 13.43 7.80 1.70
CA ALA A 106 12.59 8.56 0.77
C ALA A 106 11.10 8.50 1.09
N VAL A 107 10.58 7.34 1.52
CA VAL A 107 9.19 7.23 1.97
C VAL A 107 9.01 7.86 3.36
N GLY A 108 10.00 7.74 4.25
CA GLY A 108 10.01 8.40 5.55
C GLY A 108 9.87 9.91 5.45
N ALA A 109 10.61 10.55 4.53
CA ALA A 109 10.51 11.99 4.28
C ALA A 109 9.13 12.45 3.78
N ARG A 110 8.28 11.51 3.31
CA ARG A 110 6.92 11.78 2.81
C ARG A 110 5.82 11.40 3.79
N LEU A 111 6.16 10.75 4.92
CA LEU A 111 5.20 10.49 5.99
C LEU A 111 4.80 11.83 6.62
N ARG A 112 3.51 12.15 6.55
CA ARG A 112 2.96 13.41 7.10
C ARG A 112 2.34 13.16 8.46
N GLN A 113 2.49 14.14 9.36
CA GLN A 113 1.74 14.21 10.60
C GLN A 113 0.26 14.45 10.30
N GLY A 114 -0.58 13.52 10.73
CA GLY A 114 -2.03 13.68 10.78
C GLY A 114 -2.47 14.47 12.01
N ALA A 115 -3.75 14.86 12.01
CA ALA A 115 -4.36 15.61 13.12
C ALA A 115 -5.13 14.72 14.11
N SER A 116 -5.09 13.39 13.96
CA SER A 116 -5.92 12.50 14.77
C SER A 116 -5.35 12.34 16.19
N GLN A 117 -6.11 12.78 17.20
CA GLN A 117 -5.72 12.63 18.60
C GLN A 117 -5.99 11.24 19.17
N ALA A 118 -6.78 10.41 18.48
CA ALA A 118 -7.13 9.06 18.92
C ALA A 118 -7.38 8.17 17.69
N ALA A 119 -6.40 7.36 17.31
CA ALA A 119 -6.56 6.36 16.25
C ALA A 119 -7.37 5.15 16.77
N GLU A 120 -8.64 5.35 17.14
CA GLU A 120 -9.50 4.25 17.63
C GLU A 120 -9.84 3.26 16.51
N ARG A 121 -9.87 3.70 15.25
CA ARG A 121 -10.07 2.84 14.07
C ARG A 121 -9.22 3.33 12.90
N ILE A 122 -8.17 2.58 12.58
CA ILE A 122 -7.32 2.84 11.41
C ILE A 122 -7.98 2.21 10.17
N ALA A 123 -8.30 3.04 9.17
CA ALA A 123 -8.91 2.59 7.93
C ALA A 123 -7.89 2.46 6.79
N TRP A 124 -8.00 1.43 5.97
CA TRP A 124 -7.20 1.36 4.75
C TRP A 124 -7.70 2.38 3.72
N THR A 125 -6.80 3.00 2.96
CA THR A 125 -7.14 3.82 1.80
C THR A 125 -7.54 2.92 0.61
N PRO A 126 -8.27 3.44 -0.38
CA PRO A 126 -8.52 2.73 -1.64
C PRO A 126 -7.25 2.16 -2.28
N TYR A 127 -6.17 2.95 -2.38
CA TYR A 127 -4.93 2.48 -3.01
C TYR A 127 -4.20 1.41 -2.21
N SER A 128 -4.17 1.50 -0.87
CA SER A 128 -3.56 0.44 -0.06
C SER A 128 -4.34 -0.88 -0.14
N ARG A 129 -5.67 -0.84 -0.27
CA ARG A 129 -6.48 -2.04 -0.55
C ARG A 129 -6.20 -2.62 -1.94
N ARG A 130 -6.07 -1.76 -2.95
CA ARG A 130 -5.75 -2.18 -4.33
C ARG A 130 -4.37 -2.87 -4.37
N ALA A 131 -3.37 -2.33 -3.69
CA ALA A 131 -2.06 -2.96 -3.56
C ALA A 131 -2.13 -4.36 -2.91
N MET A 132 -2.89 -4.54 -1.83
CA MET A 132 -3.09 -5.85 -1.20
C MET A 132 -3.78 -6.85 -2.13
N ALA A 133 -4.77 -6.41 -2.90
CA ALA A 133 -5.45 -7.28 -3.86
C ALA A 133 -4.52 -7.71 -5.00
N THR A 134 -3.68 -6.81 -5.49
CA THR A 134 -2.65 -7.14 -6.48
C THR A 134 -1.60 -8.10 -5.91
N ALA A 135 -1.22 -7.91 -4.64
CA ALA A 135 -0.30 -8.80 -3.93
C ALA A 135 -0.87 -10.22 -3.78
N GLU A 136 -2.15 -10.32 -3.44
CA GLU A 136 -2.86 -11.59 -3.37
C GLU A 136 -2.91 -12.33 -4.71
N ALA A 137 -3.34 -11.64 -5.78
CA ALA A 137 -3.38 -12.24 -7.11
C ALA A 137 -2.00 -12.75 -7.56
N ARG A 138 -0.93 -12.06 -7.14
CA ARG A 138 0.45 -12.47 -7.42
C ARG A 138 0.87 -13.69 -6.61
N ALA A 139 0.54 -13.75 -5.31
CA ALA A 139 0.79 -14.91 -4.48
C ALA A 139 0.12 -16.16 -5.07
N GLU A 140 -1.12 -16.01 -5.55
CA GLU A 140 -1.87 -17.06 -6.25
C GLU A 140 -1.19 -17.50 -7.55
N GLN A 141 -0.68 -16.56 -8.36
CA GLN A 141 0.08 -16.88 -9.59
C GLN A 141 1.36 -17.68 -9.33
N ARG A 142 2.00 -17.46 -8.17
CA ARG A 142 3.16 -18.24 -7.70
C ARG A 142 2.76 -19.60 -7.08
N GLY A 143 1.48 -19.91 -7.00
CA GLY A 143 0.96 -21.13 -6.37
C GLY A 143 0.99 -21.09 -4.83
N SER A 144 1.04 -19.90 -4.23
CA SER A 144 1.10 -19.72 -2.78
C SER A 144 -0.24 -19.29 -2.20
N GLN A 145 -0.56 -19.81 -1.03
CA GLN A 145 -1.74 -19.40 -0.25
C GLN A 145 -1.47 -18.20 0.66
N HIS A 146 -0.20 -17.73 0.71
CA HIS A 146 0.22 -16.65 1.60
C HIS A 146 0.89 -15.54 0.80
N ILE A 147 0.47 -14.31 1.08
CA ILE A 147 1.08 -13.08 0.56
C ILE A 147 2.40 -12.85 1.31
N ASP A 148 3.47 -12.57 0.58
CA ASP A 148 4.74 -12.16 1.18
C ASP A 148 5.05 -10.66 0.97
N CYS A 149 6.18 -10.19 1.51
CA CYS A 149 6.59 -8.79 1.38
C CYS A 149 6.86 -8.37 -0.07
N ALA A 150 7.47 -9.24 -0.88
CA ALA A 150 7.76 -8.97 -2.28
C ALA A 150 6.47 -8.86 -3.10
N ASP A 151 5.47 -9.69 -2.79
CA ASP A 151 4.17 -9.63 -3.42
C ASP A 151 3.49 -8.28 -3.19
N LEU A 152 3.55 -7.78 -1.94
CA LEU A 152 3.02 -6.46 -1.60
C LEU A 152 3.82 -5.32 -2.23
N LEU A 153 5.15 -5.43 -2.29
CA LEU A 153 6.00 -4.45 -2.98
C LEU A 153 5.63 -4.32 -4.46
N VAL A 154 5.44 -5.44 -5.16
CA VAL A 154 4.98 -5.44 -6.56
C VAL A 154 3.57 -4.87 -6.67
N GLY A 155 2.69 -5.19 -5.72
CA GLY A 155 1.35 -4.60 -5.65
C GLY A 155 1.38 -3.07 -5.53
N LEU A 156 2.33 -2.51 -4.76
CA LEU A 156 2.54 -1.07 -4.64
C LEU A 156 3.15 -0.46 -5.91
N ALA A 157 4.13 -1.13 -6.52
CA ALA A 157 4.80 -0.66 -7.74
C ALA A 157 3.86 -0.64 -8.96
N ARG A 158 2.86 -1.52 -9.00
CA ARG A 158 1.85 -1.59 -10.07
C ARG A 158 0.74 -0.54 -9.93
N LEU A 159 0.69 0.21 -8.83
CA LEU A 159 -0.22 1.33 -8.72
C LEU A 159 0.23 2.46 -9.65
N ALA A 160 -0.70 3.03 -10.42
CA ALA A 160 -0.41 4.18 -11.25
C ALA A 160 -0.09 5.45 -10.43
N ARG A 161 -0.52 5.51 -9.17
CA ARG A 161 -0.46 6.70 -8.29
C ARG A 161 -0.30 6.32 -6.82
N GLY A 162 -0.03 7.34 -6.00
CA GLY A 162 0.17 7.22 -4.56
C GLY A 162 1.63 7.44 -4.17
N THR A 163 1.84 7.76 -2.88
CA THR A 163 3.16 8.08 -2.34
C THR A 163 4.18 6.95 -2.56
N ALA A 164 3.76 5.69 -2.36
CA ALA A 164 4.66 4.56 -2.60
C ALA A 164 5.06 4.44 -4.08
N ALA A 165 4.09 4.53 -5.00
CA ALA A 165 4.36 4.46 -6.43
C ALA A 165 5.33 5.57 -6.88
N ALA A 166 5.14 6.80 -6.37
CA ALA A 166 6.04 7.91 -6.64
C ALA A 166 7.48 7.64 -6.13
N VAL A 167 7.63 7.18 -4.88
CA VAL A 167 8.95 6.83 -4.33
C VAL A 167 9.63 5.72 -5.13
N LEU A 168 8.89 4.68 -5.51
CA LEU A 168 9.44 3.53 -6.25
C LEU A 168 9.83 3.91 -7.70
N ALA A 169 9.06 4.79 -8.33
CA ALA A 169 9.38 5.32 -9.66
C ALA A 169 10.63 6.23 -9.64
N GLU A 170 10.72 7.12 -8.64
CA GLU A 170 11.90 7.98 -8.43
C GLU A 170 13.17 7.18 -8.12
N ALA A 171 13.04 6.03 -7.45
CA ALA A 171 14.16 5.13 -7.20
C ALA A 171 14.72 4.45 -8.47
N GLY A 172 14.10 4.68 -9.64
CA GLY A 172 14.61 4.24 -10.94
C GLY A 172 14.29 2.79 -11.28
N THR A 173 13.35 2.17 -10.56
CA THR A 173 12.99 0.77 -10.76
C THR A 173 11.77 0.58 -11.63
N ASP A 174 11.88 -0.32 -12.60
CA ASP A 174 10.72 -0.98 -13.19
C ASP A 174 10.33 -2.23 -12.38
N LEU A 175 10.01 -2.03 -11.10
CA LEU A 175 9.54 -3.12 -10.21
C LEU A 175 8.23 -3.74 -10.69
N ALA A 176 7.48 -3.03 -11.55
CA ALA A 176 6.31 -3.59 -12.20
C ALA A 176 6.69 -4.76 -13.11
N MET A 177 7.85 -4.69 -13.78
CA MET A 177 8.38 -5.73 -14.67
C MET A 177 9.14 -6.84 -13.94
N LEU A 178 9.74 -6.56 -12.78
CA LEU A 178 10.42 -7.57 -11.95
C LEU A 178 9.46 -8.63 -11.38
N GLY A 179 8.16 -8.39 -11.50
CA GLY A 179 7.15 -9.31 -11.06
C GLY A 179 7.09 -10.64 -11.84
N ASP A 180 7.56 -10.69 -13.08
CA ASP A 180 7.27 -11.82 -13.96
C ASP A 180 8.37 -12.90 -13.99
N GLU A 181 9.44 -12.76 -13.18
CA GLU A 181 10.43 -13.83 -13.08
C GLU A 181 9.87 -15.02 -12.28
N PRO A 182 9.85 -16.24 -12.86
CA PRO A 182 9.46 -17.43 -12.12
C PRO A 182 10.42 -17.64 -10.96
N ALA A 183 9.87 -17.86 -9.76
CA ALA A 183 10.66 -18.18 -8.57
C ALA A 183 11.62 -19.34 -8.90
N LYS A 184 12.94 -19.07 -8.87
CA LYS A 184 13.93 -20.14 -8.94
C LYS A 184 13.76 -21.01 -7.70
N GLU A 185 13.44 -22.28 -7.90
CA GLU A 185 13.39 -23.27 -6.83
C GLU A 185 14.71 -23.28 -6.06
N PRO A 186 14.68 -23.34 -4.72
CA PRO A 186 15.88 -23.61 -3.95
C PRO A 186 16.40 -25.02 -4.29
N ARG A 187 17.69 -25.13 -4.58
CA ARG A 187 18.42 -26.40 -4.71
C ARG A 187 18.52 -27.13 -3.38
#